data_AF-A0A972QWV6-F1
#
_entry.id   AF-A0A972QWV6-F1
#
_cell.length_a   1.000
_cell.length_b   1.000
_cell.length_c   1.000
_cell.angle_alpha   90.00
_cell.angle_beta   90.00
_cell.angle_gamma   90.00
#
_symmetry.space_group_name_H-M   'P 1'
#
loop_
_entity.id
_entity.type
_entity.pdbx_description
1 polymer ?
#
loop_
_entity_poly.entity_id
_entity_poly.type
_entity_poly.pdbx_seq_one_letter_code
_entity_poly.pdbx_strand_id
1 'polypeptide(L)'
;MSIREIGCCGAYCKTCRELKDGNCRGCKLGYENGERDINKAKCKMKVCCFRERKLETCADCPDYPSCRTIHSYHDKSGYKYKKYAQSMEFIRTNGYDSFVKMADNWKGSYGKIG
;
A
#
# COMPACT_ATOMS: atom_id res chain seq x y z
N MET A 1 -0.90 -14.11 -8.27
CA MET A 1 -1.31 -12.69 -8.19
C MET A 1 -0.40 -11.99 -7.21
N SER A 2 -0.01 -10.73 -7.43
CA SER A 2 1.21 -10.19 -6.82
C SER A 2 0.97 -9.13 -5.76
N ILE A 3 1.52 -9.35 -4.57
CA ILE A 3 1.63 -8.39 -3.46
C ILE A 3 2.30 -7.07 -3.91
N ARG A 4 3.00 -7.08 -5.05
CA ARG A 4 3.61 -5.91 -5.71
C ARG A 4 2.62 -4.82 -6.07
N GLU A 5 1.35 -5.16 -6.23
CA GLU A 5 0.31 -4.18 -6.57
C GLU A 5 -0.28 -3.51 -5.33
N ILE A 6 0.23 -3.81 -4.13
CA ILE A 6 -0.21 -3.22 -2.86
C ILE A 6 0.84 -2.21 -2.39
N GLY A 7 0.43 -0.97 -2.14
CA GLY A 7 1.29 0.04 -1.54
C GLY A 7 1.44 -0.17 -0.03
N CYS A 8 2.53 0.35 0.56
CA CYS A 8 2.77 0.23 2.01
C CYS A 8 1.63 0.76 2.89
N CYS A 9 0.81 1.68 2.38
CA CYS A 9 -0.35 2.19 3.12
C CYS A 9 -1.57 1.27 3.10
N GLY A 10 -1.62 0.25 2.24
CA GLY A 10 -2.83 -0.57 2.01
C GLY A 10 -3.67 -0.13 0.81
N ALA A 11 -3.16 0.77 -0.02
CA ALA A 11 -3.77 1.08 -1.32
C ALA A 11 -3.50 -0.06 -2.33
N TYR A 12 -4.54 -0.53 -3.01
CA TYR A 12 -4.40 -1.50 -4.09
C TYR A 12 -4.21 -0.79 -5.43
N CYS A 13 -2.98 -0.71 -5.91
CA CYS A 13 -2.62 0.06 -7.09
C CYS A 13 -3.21 -0.52 -8.39
N LYS A 14 -3.37 -1.84 -8.52
CA LYS A 14 -3.88 -2.50 -9.74
C LYS A 14 -5.21 -1.92 -10.25
N THR A 15 -6.11 -1.63 -9.33
CA THR A 15 -7.45 -1.08 -9.62
C THR A 15 -7.48 0.45 -9.61
N CYS A 16 -6.35 1.11 -9.34
CA CYS A 16 -6.25 2.56 -9.32
C CYS A 16 -6.34 3.15 -10.74
N ARG A 17 -7.25 4.10 -10.93
CA ARG A 17 -7.41 4.79 -12.21
C ARG A 17 -6.16 5.54 -12.66
N GLU A 18 -5.50 6.27 -11.76
CA GLU A 18 -4.27 7.00 -12.10
C GLU A 18 -3.13 6.09 -12.57
N LEU A 19 -3.08 4.84 -12.11
CA LEU A 19 -2.11 3.87 -12.62
C LEU A 19 -2.50 3.41 -14.03
N LYS A 20 -3.78 3.09 -14.24
CA LYS A 20 -4.30 2.65 -15.55
C LYS A 20 -4.19 3.72 -16.63
N ASP A 21 -4.41 4.97 -16.25
CA ASP A 21 -4.36 6.13 -17.14
C ASP A 21 -2.90 6.62 -17.37
N GLY A 22 -1.90 5.97 -16.76
CA GLY A 22 -0.47 6.29 -16.95
C GLY A 22 0.06 7.48 -16.14
N ASN A 23 -0.80 8.15 -15.37
CA ASN A 23 -0.45 9.32 -14.54
C ASN A 23 0.36 8.95 -13.28
N CYS A 24 0.37 7.69 -12.89
CA CYS A 24 1.06 7.18 -11.72
C CYS A 24 1.91 5.96 -12.09
N ARG A 25 3.15 5.89 -11.57
CA ARG A 25 4.04 4.73 -11.75
C ARG A 25 3.84 3.62 -10.70
N GLY A 26 2.78 3.71 -9.90
CA GLY A 26 2.51 2.75 -8.82
C GLY A 26 3.44 2.91 -7.61
N CYS A 27 3.09 2.18 -6.54
CA CYS A 27 3.81 2.29 -5.28
C CYS A 27 5.15 1.56 -5.28
N LYS A 28 5.21 0.33 -5.81
CA LYS A 28 6.39 -0.55 -5.85
C LYS A 28 7.05 -0.67 -7.22
N LEU A 29 6.28 -0.56 -8.29
CA LEU A 29 6.74 -0.83 -9.67
C LEU A 29 7.94 0.06 -10.05
N GLY A 30 8.95 -0.54 -10.69
CA GLY A 30 10.16 0.13 -11.19
C GLY A 30 11.30 0.29 -10.18
N TYR A 31 11.10 -0.01 -8.88
CA TYR A 31 12.23 0.02 -7.92
C TYR A 31 13.10 -1.25 -8.00
N GLU A 32 12.51 -2.38 -8.37
CA GLU A 32 13.18 -3.69 -8.41
C GLU A 32 14.14 -3.86 -9.60
N ASN A 33 13.83 -3.23 -10.74
CA ASN A 33 14.65 -3.28 -11.96
C ASN A 33 15.52 -2.02 -12.15
N GLY A 34 15.56 -1.12 -11.16
CA GLY A 34 16.39 0.08 -11.20
C GLY A 34 15.84 1.24 -12.05
N GLU A 35 14.69 1.10 -12.72
CA GLU A 35 14.05 2.20 -13.46
C GLU A 35 13.71 3.40 -12.57
N ARG A 36 13.53 3.15 -11.27
CA ARG A 36 13.28 4.16 -10.24
C ARG A 36 14.25 3.97 -9.09
N ASP A 37 14.75 5.11 -8.61
CA ASP A 37 15.57 5.17 -7.41
C ASP A 37 14.70 5.43 -6.18
N ILE A 38 14.70 4.50 -5.22
CA ILE A 38 13.95 4.62 -3.97
C ILE A 38 14.43 5.80 -3.13
N ASN A 39 15.69 6.22 -3.27
CA ASN A 39 16.24 7.37 -2.55
C ASN A 39 15.64 8.70 -3.04
N LYS A 40 15.12 8.73 -4.28
CA LYS A 40 14.41 9.89 -4.84
C LYS A 40 12.92 9.89 -4.51
N ALA A 41 12.41 8.91 -3.75
CA ALA A 41 11.00 8.83 -3.41
C ALA A 41 10.60 9.91 -2.39
N LYS A 42 9.65 10.77 -2.75
CA LYS A 42 9.10 11.80 -1.83
C LYS A 42 8.32 11.22 -0.65
N CYS A 43 7.82 9.99 -0.78
CA CYS A 43 7.01 9.35 0.25
C CYS A 43 7.90 8.68 1.31
N LYS A 44 8.04 9.29 2.49
CA LYS A 44 8.83 8.77 3.61
C LYS A 44 8.48 7.33 3.99
N MET A 45 7.20 6.98 3.95
CA MET A 45 6.72 5.62 4.23
C MET A 45 7.24 4.58 3.23
N LYS A 46 7.38 4.92 1.93
CA LYS A 46 7.97 4.00 0.95
C LYS A 46 9.45 3.76 1.23
N VAL A 47 10.17 4.82 1.60
CA VAL A 47 11.58 4.73 1.96
C VAL A 47 11.75 3.82 3.17
N CYS A 48 10.96 4.03 4.23
CA CYS A 48 10.99 3.18 5.41
C CYS A 48 10.64 1.72 5.09
N CYS A 49 9.50 1.50 4.43
CA CYS A 49 8.94 0.19 4.13
C CYS A 49 9.83 -0.63 3.19
N PHE A 50 10.27 -0.07 2.05
CA PHE A 50 11.00 -0.83 1.02
C PHE A 50 12.51 -0.80 1.20
N ARG A 51 13.10 0.33 1.59
CA ARG A 51 14.57 0.46 1.68
C ARG A 51 15.08 0.04 3.05
N GLU A 52 14.51 0.62 4.11
CA GLU A 52 15.06 0.47 5.46
C GLU A 52 14.63 -0.84 6.11
N ARG A 53 13.34 -1.17 6.05
CA ARG A 53 12.77 -2.38 6.67
C ARG A 53 12.56 -3.56 5.72
N LYS A 54 12.63 -3.33 4.41
CA LYS A 54 12.47 -4.36 3.36
C LYS A 54 11.20 -5.21 3.53
N LEU A 55 10.07 -4.54 3.78
CA LEU A 55 8.75 -5.14 3.97
C LEU A 55 7.94 -5.10 2.67
N GLU A 56 6.94 -5.99 2.56
CA GLU A 56 5.98 -5.90 1.47
C GLU A 56 5.02 -4.75 1.71
N THR A 57 4.44 -4.63 2.90
CA THR A 57 3.65 -3.46 3.29
C THR A 57 3.85 -3.12 4.76
N CYS A 58 3.23 -2.03 5.23
CA CYS A 58 3.23 -1.75 6.66
C CYS A 58 2.52 -2.84 7.48
N ALA A 59 1.69 -3.71 6.86
CA ALA A 59 1.08 -4.84 7.56
C ALA A 59 2.12 -5.82 8.13
N ASP A 60 3.27 -5.99 7.49
CA ASP A 60 4.35 -6.88 7.96
C ASP A 60 5.20 -6.27 9.07
N CYS A 61 4.98 -4.99 9.38
CA CYS A 61 5.76 -4.28 10.37
C CYS A 61 5.42 -4.82 11.78
N PRO A 62 6.40 -5.28 12.58
CA PRO A 62 6.15 -5.74 13.93
C PRO A 62 5.65 -4.60 14.83
N ASP A 63 6.15 -3.39 14.58
CA ASP A 63 5.78 -2.17 15.33
C ASP A 63 4.50 -1.52 14.79
N TYR A 64 3.78 -2.18 13.87
CA TYR A 64 2.60 -1.58 13.24
C TYR A 64 1.63 -0.93 14.25
N PRO A 65 1.23 -1.57 15.37
CA PRO A 65 0.26 -1.00 16.32
C PRO A 65 0.67 0.34 16.97
N SER A 66 1.97 0.64 16.99
CA SER A 66 2.52 1.87 17.57
C SER A 66 3.23 2.76 16.53
N CYS A 67 3.18 2.37 15.25
CA CYS A 67 3.92 3.03 14.19
C CYS A 67 3.27 4.36 13.80
N ARG A 68 3.81 5.46 14.34
CA ARG A 68 3.30 6.81 14.05
C ARG A 68 3.27 7.13 12.56
N THR A 69 4.23 6.63 11.76
CA THR A 69 4.29 6.95 10.32
C THR A 69 3.06 6.49 9.56
N ILE A 70 2.58 5.27 9.80
CA ILE A 70 1.40 4.73 9.11
C ILE A 70 0.11 5.28 9.72
N HIS A 71 0.01 5.34 11.05
CA HIS A 71 -1.17 5.87 11.72
C HIS A 71 -1.42 7.35 11.40
N SER A 72 -0.40 8.21 11.45
CA SER A 72 -0.54 9.62 11.03
C SER A 72 -0.88 9.76 9.54
N TYR A 73 -0.57 8.78 8.69
CA TYR A 73 -1.02 8.79 7.30
C TYR A 73 -2.50 8.42 7.17
N HIS A 74 -2.97 7.45 7.96
CA HIS A 74 -4.36 7.02 8.01
C HIS A 74 -5.29 8.04 8.69
N ASP A 75 -4.77 8.83 9.63
CA ASP A 75 -5.50 9.88 10.35
C ASP A 75 -5.80 11.12 9.49
N LYS A 76 -5.24 11.20 8.29
CA LYS A 76 -5.51 12.31 7.37
C LYS A 76 -6.99 12.40 7.03
N SER A 77 -7.46 13.64 6.86
CA SER A 77 -8.82 13.89 6.37
C SER A 77 -9.00 13.27 4.98
N GLY A 78 -10.02 12.41 4.84
CA GLY A 78 -10.36 11.77 3.58
C GLY A 78 -10.76 10.31 3.75
N TYR A 79 -11.86 9.94 3.10
CA TYR A 79 -12.43 8.59 3.19
C TYR A 79 -11.44 7.48 2.80
N LYS A 80 -10.61 7.74 1.78
CA LYS A 80 -9.61 6.79 1.30
C LYS A 80 -8.59 6.37 2.37
N TYR A 81 -8.19 7.28 3.27
CA TYR A 81 -7.17 6.99 4.27
C TYR A 81 -7.69 6.01 5.33
N LYS A 82 -8.96 6.15 5.73
CA LYS A 82 -9.65 5.17 6.58
C LYS A 82 -9.77 3.81 5.89
N LYS A 83 -10.04 3.78 4.59
CA LYS A 83 -10.06 2.52 3.82
C LYS A 83 -8.70 1.85 3.73
N TYR A 84 -7.65 2.62 3.56
CA TYR A 84 -6.28 2.10 3.60
C TYR A 84 -5.91 1.52 4.97
N ALA A 85 -6.38 2.12 6.07
CA ALA A 85 -6.26 1.53 7.40
C ALA A 85 -6.95 0.18 7.50
N GLN A 86 -8.21 0.09 7.06
CA GLN A 86 -8.95 -1.17 7.00
C GLN A 86 -8.23 -2.23 6.16
N SER A 87 -7.61 -1.85 5.03
CA SER A 87 -6.79 -2.77 4.23
C SER A 87 -5.63 -3.35 5.02
N MET A 88 -4.92 -2.53 5.80
CA MET A 88 -3.77 -2.99 6.59
C MET A 88 -4.22 -3.94 7.70
N GLU A 89 -5.27 -3.62 8.45
CA GLU A 89 -5.82 -4.54 9.46
C GLU A 89 -6.28 -5.86 8.85
N PHE A 90 -6.93 -5.79 7.69
CA PHE A 90 -7.41 -6.98 7.00
C PHE A 90 -6.24 -7.88 6.57
N ILE A 91 -5.20 -7.32 5.97
CA ILE A 91 -3.99 -8.07 5.57
C ILE A 91 -3.31 -8.69 6.79
N ARG A 92 -3.19 -7.95 7.90
CA ARG A 92 -2.59 -8.46 9.15
C ARG A 92 -3.35 -9.65 9.72
N THR A 93 -4.68 -9.61 9.62
CA THR A 93 -5.56 -10.65 10.20
C THR A 93 -5.75 -11.85 9.28
N ASN A 94 -5.88 -11.62 7.97
CA ASN A 94 -6.36 -12.63 7.00
C ASN A 94 -5.33 -12.99 5.92
N GLY A 95 -4.18 -12.30 5.90
CA GLY A 95 -3.13 -12.48 4.90
C GLY A 95 -3.40 -11.78 3.56
N TYR A 96 -2.34 -11.72 2.75
CA TYR A 96 -2.34 -11.06 1.45
C TYR A 96 -3.25 -11.74 0.42
N ASP A 97 -3.29 -13.08 0.41
CA ASP A 97 -4.07 -13.82 -0.60
C ASP A 97 -5.57 -13.51 -0.48
N SER A 98 -6.08 -13.48 0.76
CA SER A 98 -7.46 -13.08 1.05
C SER A 98 -7.73 -11.65 0.61
N PHE A 99 -6.78 -10.75 0.86
CA PHE A 99 -6.92 -9.34 0.48
C PHE A 99 -6.98 -9.17 -1.04
N VAL A 100 -6.07 -9.80 -1.78
CA VAL A 100 -5.98 -9.68 -3.24
C VAL A 100 -7.24 -10.23 -3.91
N LYS A 101 -7.76 -11.38 -3.48
CA LYS A 101 -9.01 -11.96 -4.00
C LYS A 101 -10.19 -10.99 -3.90
N MET A 102 -10.29 -10.28 -2.79
CA MET A 102 -11.33 -9.27 -2.58
C MET A 102 -11.06 -7.99 -3.39
N ALA A 103 -9.83 -7.47 -3.32
CA ALA A 103 -9.45 -6.19 -3.89
C ALA A 103 -9.45 -6.17 -5.42
N ASP A 104 -9.29 -7.32 -6.07
CA ASP A 104 -9.38 -7.46 -7.53
C ASP A 104 -10.72 -7.02 -8.11
N ASN A 105 -11.79 -7.06 -7.32
CA ASN A 105 -13.12 -6.64 -7.75
C ASN A 105 -13.40 -5.15 -7.51
N TRP A 106 -12.43 -4.37 -7.02
CA TRP A 106 -12.63 -2.95 -6.73
C TRP A 106 -12.55 -2.07 -7.97
N LYS A 107 -13.33 -0.98 -7.96
CA LYS A 107 -13.32 0.08 -9.01
C LYS A 107 -12.35 1.22 -8.72
N GLY A 108 -11.41 1.04 -7.78
CA GLY A 108 -10.45 2.05 -7.36
C GLY A 108 -9.42 1.49 -6.39
N SER A 109 -8.49 2.33 -5.91
CA SER A 109 -7.37 1.90 -5.06
C SER A 109 -7.77 1.47 -3.64
N TYR A 110 -9.04 1.58 -3.32
CA TYR A 110 -9.68 1.12 -2.10
C TYR A 110 -11.10 0.62 -2.42
N GLY A 111 -11.67 -0.19 -1.54
CA GLY A 111 -13.04 -0.66 -1.65
C GLY A 111 -13.66 -1.02 -0.32
N LYS A 112 -14.70 -1.86 -0.37
CA LYS A 112 -15.33 -2.41 0.84
C LYS A 112 -14.51 -3.61 1.29
N ILE A 113 -14.31 -3.66 2.60
CA ILE A 113 -13.65 -4.72 3.33
C ILE A 113 -14.66 -5.11 4.39
N GLY A 114 -15.34 -6.24 4.20
CA GLY A 114 -16.42 -6.73 5.08
C GLY A 114 -17.53 -5.71 5.28
#